data_AF-A0A1Y1WXC2-F1
#
_entry.id   AF-A0A1Y1WXC2-F1
#
_cell.length_a   1.000
_cell.length_b   1.000
_cell.length_c   1.000
_cell.angle_alpha   90.00
_cell.angle_beta   90.00
_cell.angle_gamma   90.00
#
_symmetry.space_group_name_H-M   'P 1'
#
loop_
_entity.id
_entity.type
_entity.pdbx_description
1 polymer ?
#
loop_
_entity_poly.entity_id
_entity_poly.type
_entity_poly.pdbx_seq_one_letter_code
_entity_poly.pdbx_strand_id
1 'polypeptide(L)'
;MKNLKLVLFFIVLLLATEVYSNHDYDKVLLENLKTFTVFKNRKTKGRRSKVLQMECVEGDACKYFQPHSMQCTQVGFDGYNASWKCETPLEDYYYIGYTKVSCEGYKNPYDKYITRDSCGVRCKFIIFDRKREGVLPSITS
;
A
#
# COMPACT_ATOMS: atom_id res chain seq x y z
N MET A 1 -18.80 26.91 -51.02
CA MET A 1 -19.44 26.73 -49.69
C MET A 1 -19.64 25.27 -49.27
N LYS A 2 -19.96 24.32 -50.18
CA LYS A 2 -20.14 22.90 -49.84
C LYS A 2 -18.89 22.25 -49.24
N ASN A 3 -17.72 22.56 -49.80
CA ASN A 3 -16.43 22.03 -49.34
C ASN A 3 -16.01 22.59 -47.97
N LEU A 4 -16.45 23.81 -47.62
CA LEU A 4 -16.13 24.43 -46.32
C LEU A 4 -16.88 23.75 -45.17
N LYS A 5 -18.15 23.37 -45.40
CA LYS A 5 -18.92 22.57 -44.43
C LYS A 5 -18.31 21.19 -44.23
N LEU A 6 -17.80 20.58 -45.31
CA LEU A 6 -17.12 19.29 -45.24
C LEU A 6 -15.82 19.38 -44.43
N VAL A 7 -15.01 20.43 -44.65
CA VAL A 7 -13.80 20.70 -43.87
C VAL A 7 -14.12 20.96 -42.40
N LEU A 8 -15.15 21.75 -42.09
CA LEU A 8 -15.58 21.97 -40.71
C LEU A 8 -16.06 20.69 -40.03
N PHE A 9 -16.76 19.80 -40.76
CA PHE A 9 -17.18 18.51 -40.23
C PHE A 9 -15.99 17.62 -39.86
N PHE A 10 -14.95 17.57 -40.71
CA PHE A 10 -13.71 16.85 -40.40
C PHE A 10 -12.94 17.47 -39.23
N ILE A 11 -12.92 18.80 -39.09
CA ILE A 11 -12.30 19.49 -37.95
C ILE A 11 -13.05 19.18 -36.64
N VAL A 12 -14.39 19.14 -36.66
CA VAL A 12 -15.18 18.73 -35.49
C VAL A 12 -14.95 17.27 -35.13
N LEU A 13 -14.80 16.39 -36.14
CA LEU A 13 -14.44 14.98 -35.93
C LEU A 13 -13.05 14.81 -35.29
N LEU A 14 -12.08 15.66 -35.68
CA LEU A 14 -10.73 15.71 -35.12
C LEU A 14 -10.68 16.30 -33.70
N LEU A 15 -11.62 17.18 -33.35
CA LEU A 15 -11.76 17.72 -31.97
C LEU A 15 -12.56 16.79 -31.05
N ALA A 16 -13.30 15.83 -31.61
CA ALA A 16 -13.94 14.74 -30.88
C ALA A 16 -12.97 13.59 -30.53
N THR A 17 -11.65 13.82 -30.59
CA THR A 17 -10.67 12.95 -29.93
C THR A 17 -10.86 13.03 -28.42
N GLU A 18 -11.83 12.29 -27.92
CA GLU A 18 -11.86 11.84 -26.55
C GLU A 18 -10.64 10.95 -26.31
N VAL A 19 -9.51 11.55 -25.89
CA VAL A 19 -8.52 10.80 -25.12
C VAL A 19 -8.96 10.86 -23.66
N TYR A 20 -10.10 10.24 -23.35
CA TYR A 20 -10.30 9.72 -22.01
C TYR A 20 -9.31 8.58 -21.85
N SER A 21 -8.10 8.89 -21.36
CA SER A 21 -7.18 7.88 -20.84
C SER A 21 -7.84 7.20 -19.65
N ASN A 22 -8.71 6.23 -19.91
CA ASN A 22 -9.14 5.25 -18.93
C ASN A 22 -7.92 4.38 -18.62
N HIS A 23 -7.07 4.87 -17.71
CA HIS A 23 -5.97 4.12 -17.14
C HIS A 23 -6.52 3.01 -16.21
N ASP A 24 -7.13 1.98 -16.80
CA ASP A 24 -7.58 0.80 -16.06
C ASP A 24 -6.39 -0.02 -15.51
N TYR A 25 -5.16 0.32 -15.92
CA TYR A 25 -3.91 -0.21 -15.36
C TYR A 25 -3.67 0.14 -13.88
N ASP A 26 -4.35 1.15 -13.34
CA ASP A 26 -4.19 1.59 -11.95
C ASP A 26 -5.06 0.81 -10.94
N LYS A 27 -5.68 -0.30 -11.37
CA LYS A 27 -6.59 -1.11 -10.57
C LYS A 27 -6.06 -2.53 -10.38
N VAL A 28 -6.17 -3.08 -9.17
CA VAL A 28 -5.77 -4.46 -8.84
C VAL A 28 -6.82 -5.09 -7.92
N LEU A 29 -7.19 -6.36 -8.14
CA LEU A 29 -8.05 -7.08 -7.20
C LEU A 29 -7.23 -7.42 -5.94
N LEU A 30 -7.73 -7.07 -4.74
CA LEU A 30 -6.99 -7.26 -3.50
C LEU A 30 -6.54 -8.70 -3.29
N GLU A 31 -7.41 -9.68 -3.57
CA GLU A 31 -7.13 -11.11 -3.50
C GLU A 31 -5.95 -11.57 -4.39
N ASN A 32 -5.69 -10.84 -5.48
CA ASN A 32 -4.62 -11.15 -6.42
C ASN A 32 -3.31 -10.44 -6.07
N LEU A 33 -3.30 -9.50 -5.12
CA LEU A 33 -2.08 -8.82 -4.68
C LEU A 33 -1.28 -9.76 -3.76
N LYS A 34 -0.31 -10.50 -4.33
CA LYS A 34 0.46 -11.47 -3.55
C LYS A 34 1.49 -10.84 -2.63
N THR A 35 2.10 -9.73 -3.07
CA THR A 35 3.15 -9.07 -2.29
C THR A 35 3.29 -7.61 -2.68
N PHE A 36 3.79 -6.78 -1.77
CA PHE A 36 4.21 -5.41 -2.04
C PHE A 36 5.34 -4.99 -1.09
N THR A 37 6.15 -4.03 -1.52
CA THR A 37 7.26 -3.49 -0.74
C THR A 37 7.00 -2.03 -0.43
N VAL A 38 7.18 -1.66 0.84
CA VAL A 38 7.10 -0.27 1.29
C VAL A 38 8.49 0.25 1.61
N PHE A 39 8.71 1.54 1.42
CA PHE A 39 10.00 2.17 1.66
C PHE A 39 9.87 3.34 2.63
N LYS A 40 10.91 3.54 3.43
CA LYS A 40 11.02 4.67 4.35
C LYS A 40 10.88 5.99 3.60
N ASN A 41 10.15 6.94 4.20
CA ASN A 41 9.94 8.29 3.70
C ASN A 41 9.32 8.38 2.29
N ARG A 42 8.74 7.30 1.76
CA ARG A 42 7.97 7.33 0.50
C ARG A 42 6.48 7.44 0.77
N LYS A 43 5.77 8.06 -0.17
CA LYS A 43 4.30 8.17 -0.16
C LYS A 43 3.66 7.12 -1.06
N THR A 44 2.46 6.68 -0.71
CA THR A 44 1.64 5.78 -1.53
C THR A 44 1.14 6.48 -2.80
N LYS A 45 0.86 5.71 -3.86
CA LYS A 45 0.19 6.19 -5.07
C LYS A 45 -1.33 6.17 -4.84
N GLY A 46 -1.81 7.04 -3.95
CA GLY A 46 -3.24 7.18 -3.71
C GLY A 46 -3.94 8.14 -4.67
N ARG A 47 -5.17 7.81 -5.07
CA ARG A 47 -6.03 8.65 -5.92
C ARG A 47 -6.70 9.76 -5.11
N ARG A 48 -7.20 9.43 -3.91
CA ARG A 48 -7.87 10.38 -3.00
C ARG A 48 -6.92 10.94 -1.96
N SER A 49 -5.99 10.13 -1.45
CA SER A 49 -5.05 10.56 -0.42
C SER A 49 -3.70 9.86 -0.55
N LYS A 50 -2.61 10.64 -0.49
CA LYS A 50 -1.24 10.10 -0.47
C LYS A 50 -0.72 10.11 0.96
N VAL A 51 -0.52 8.93 1.53
CA VAL A 51 -0.01 8.72 2.90
C VAL A 51 1.39 8.14 2.86
N LEU A 52 2.08 8.06 4.00
CA LEU A 52 3.35 7.34 4.08
C LEU A 52 3.14 5.85 3.78
N GLN A 53 4.05 5.25 2.99
CA GLN A 53 4.03 3.81 2.73
C GLN A 53 4.33 3.02 4.00
N MET A 54 5.16 3.55 4.90
CA MET A 54 5.51 2.92 6.16
C MET A 54 5.54 3.95 7.28
N GLU A 55 4.83 3.66 8.37
CA GLU A 55 4.73 4.53 9.54
C GLU A 55 4.92 3.71 10.82
N CYS A 56 5.89 4.07 11.65
CA CYS A 56 6.04 3.52 13.00
C CYS A 56 5.15 4.33 13.94
N VAL A 57 4.13 3.69 14.50
CA VAL A 57 3.07 4.38 15.25
C VAL A 57 3.06 4.04 16.74
N GLU A 58 3.74 2.97 17.14
CA GLU A 58 3.74 2.51 18.52
C GLU A 58 5.06 1.79 18.86
N GLY A 59 5.46 1.85 20.13
CA GLY A 59 6.63 1.16 20.66
C GLY A 59 7.84 2.08 20.85
N ASP A 60 8.73 1.68 21.76
CA ASP A 60 9.88 2.47 22.19
C ASP A 60 10.95 2.62 21.11
N ALA A 61 11.03 1.68 20.17
CA ALA A 61 11.99 1.73 19.07
C ALA A 61 11.65 2.78 18.00
N CYS A 62 10.39 3.21 17.86
CA CYS A 62 9.97 4.15 16.79
C CYS A 62 10.75 5.47 16.77
N LYS A 63 11.30 5.90 17.91
CA LYS A 63 12.07 7.14 18.02
C LYS A 63 13.50 7.02 17.48
N TYR A 64 14.01 5.80 17.40
CA TYR A 64 15.41 5.51 17.11
C TYR A 64 15.59 4.78 15.79
N PHE A 65 14.60 3.97 15.41
CA PHE A 65 14.71 3.04 14.31
C PHE A 65 13.46 3.03 13.44
N GLN A 66 13.69 3.01 12.13
CA GLN A 66 12.71 2.67 11.12
C GLN A 66 13.49 2.02 9.97
N PRO A 67 13.12 0.80 9.52
CA PRO A 67 13.85 0.09 8.49
C PRO A 67 13.79 0.84 7.16
N HIS A 68 14.72 0.57 6.25
CA HIS A 68 14.74 1.21 4.93
C HIS A 68 13.58 0.73 4.05
N SER A 69 13.26 -0.56 4.13
CA SER A 69 12.18 -1.21 3.37
C SER A 69 11.54 -2.34 4.16
N MET A 70 10.30 -2.68 3.86
CA MET A 70 9.60 -3.82 4.43
C MET A 70 8.80 -4.51 3.33
N GLN A 71 8.88 -5.83 3.26
CA GLN A 71 8.12 -6.65 2.31
C GLN A 71 6.89 -7.20 3.03
N CYS A 72 5.71 -7.00 2.46
CA CYS A 72 4.48 -7.59 2.95
C CYS A 72 3.99 -8.64 1.95
N THR A 73 3.70 -9.84 2.43
CA THR A 73 3.21 -10.97 1.66
C THR A 73 1.84 -11.38 2.17
N GLN A 74 0.92 -11.62 1.25
CA GLN A 74 -0.41 -12.09 1.60
C GLN A 74 -0.32 -13.55 2.05
N VAL A 75 -0.77 -13.82 3.28
CA VAL A 75 -0.77 -15.16 3.88
C VAL A 75 -2.17 -15.75 4.01
N GLY A 76 -3.21 -14.95 3.78
CA GLY A 76 -4.60 -15.40 3.84
C GLY A 76 -5.56 -14.42 3.16
N PHE A 77 -6.77 -14.91 2.88
CA PHE A 77 -7.89 -14.12 2.38
C PHE A 77 -9.20 -14.73 2.90
N ASP A 78 -10.08 -13.92 3.49
CA ASP A 78 -11.35 -14.40 4.08
C ASP A 78 -12.57 -14.19 3.16
N GLY A 79 -12.35 -13.74 1.92
CA GLY A 79 -13.39 -13.35 0.97
C GLY A 79 -13.58 -11.82 0.85
N TYR A 80 -13.12 -11.06 1.86
CA TYR A 80 -13.22 -9.59 1.90
C TYR A 80 -11.88 -8.93 2.20
N ASN A 81 -11.14 -9.43 3.19
CA ASN A 81 -9.89 -8.89 3.70
C ASN A 81 -8.74 -9.85 3.46
N ALA A 82 -7.57 -9.26 3.19
CA ALA A 82 -6.31 -9.98 3.11
C ALA A 82 -5.59 -9.96 4.46
N SER A 83 -5.05 -11.11 4.86
CA SER A 83 -4.13 -11.24 5.99
C SER A 83 -2.70 -11.10 5.47
N TRP A 84 -1.89 -10.27 6.13
CA TRP A 84 -0.55 -9.91 5.67
C TRP A 84 0.50 -10.29 6.71
N LYS A 85 1.58 -10.91 6.23
CA LYS A 85 2.84 -11.03 6.98
C LYS A 85 3.82 -10.01 6.42
N CYS A 86 4.36 -9.15 7.27
CA CYS A 86 5.31 -8.12 6.86
C CYS A 86 6.66 -8.35 7.54
N GLU A 87 7.73 -8.33 6.76
CA GLU A 87 9.09 -8.71 7.18
C GLU A 87 10.10 -7.66 6.72
N THR A 88 11.12 -7.44 7.54
CA THR A 88 12.25 -6.57 7.24
C THR A 88 13.49 -7.08 7.98
N PRO A 89 14.71 -6.87 7.44
CA PRO A 89 15.93 -7.14 8.21
C PRO A 89 15.97 -6.26 9.46
N LEU A 90 16.26 -6.88 10.61
CA LEU A 90 16.39 -6.23 11.90
C LEU A 90 17.64 -6.73 12.62
N GLU A 91 18.22 -5.87 13.47
CA GLU A 91 19.21 -6.29 14.45
C GLU A 91 18.51 -6.98 15.64
N ASP A 92 19.23 -7.84 16.37
CA ASP A 92 18.66 -8.74 17.38
C ASP A 92 17.97 -8.05 18.58
N TYR A 93 18.14 -6.74 18.71
CA TYR A 93 17.51 -5.93 19.76
C TYR A 93 16.32 -5.10 19.25
N TYR A 94 15.91 -5.27 17.99
CA TYR A 94 14.66 -4.71 17.45
C TYR A 94 13.68 -5.80 17.08
N TYR A 95 12.41 -5.60 17.43
CA TYR A 95 11.33 -6.54 17.11
C TYR A 95 10.14 -5.82 16.49
N ILE A 96 9.54 -6.42 15.45
CA ILE A 96 8.24 -5.99 14.93
C ILE A 96 7.17 -6.59 15.82
N GLY A 97 6.43 -5.74 16.54
CA GLY A 97 5.23 -6.15 17.26
C GLY A 97 4.10 -6.53 16.30
N TYR A 98 3.14 -5.63 16.13
CA TYR A 98 2.07 -5.82 15.13
C TYR A 98 2.30 -4.96 13.89
N THR A 99 1.71 -5.39 12.78
CA THR A 99 1.62 -4.63 11.54
C THR A 99 0.18 -4.54 11.07
N LYS A 100 -0.23 -3.36 10.62
CA LYS A 100 -1.54 -3.10 10.02
C LYS A 100 -1.35 -2.58 8.61
N VAL A 101 -1.74 -3.40 7.63
CA VAL A 101 -1.73 -3.03 6.21
C VAL A 101 -3.05 -2.35 5.86
N SER A 102 -2.99 -1.33 5.02
CA SER A 102 -4.16 -0.69 4.42
C SER A 102 -3.85 -0.28 2.99
N CYS A 103 -4.80 -0.51 2.08
CA CYS A 103 -4.72 -0.12 0.67
C CYS A 103 -5.92 0.77 0.33
N GLU A 104 -5.76 1.68 -0.63
CA GLU A 104 -6.88 2.52 -1.06
C GLU A 104 -7.79 1.73 -2.00
N GLY A 105 -9.02 1.42 -1.57
CA GLY A 105 -10.05 0.86 -2.45
C GLY A 105 -10.26 1.75 -3.68
N TYR A 106 -10.45 1.19 -4.87
CA TYR A 106 -10.34 1.91 -6.14
C TYR A 106 -11.47 2.93 -6.33
N LYS A 107 -12.74 2.50 -6.23
CA LYS A 107 -13.91 3.39 -6.34
C LYS A 107 -14.37 3.96 -4.99
N ASN A 108 -14.36 3.13 -3.95
CA ASN A 108 -14.76 3.50 -2.59
C ASN A 108 -13.93 2.69 -1.56
N PRO A 109 -14.02 2.99 -0.25
CA PRO A 109 -13.22 2.30 0.78
C PRO A 109 -13.45 0.79 0.94
N TYR A 110 -14.58 0.26 0.46
CA TYR A 110 -14.97 -1.15 0.57
C TYR A 110 -14.91 -1.90 -0.77
N ASP A 111 -14.29 -1.31 -1.79
CA ASP A 111 -14.13 -1.93 -3.10
C ASP A 111 -13.15 -3.11 -3.02
N LYS A 112 -13.53 -4.26 -3.58
CA LYS A 112 -12.64 -5.44 -3.69
C LYS A 112 -11.39 -5.16 -4.53
N TYR A 113 -11.48 -4.15 -5.38
CA TYR A 113 -10.33 -3.63 -6.11
C TYR A 113 -9.70 -2.46 -5.36
N ILE A 114 -8.38 -2.40 -5.40
CA ILE A 114 -7.57 -1.34 -4.84
C ILE A 114 -6.86 -0.57 -5.96
N THR A 115 -6.44 0.65 -5.63
CA THR A 115 -5.53 1.43 -6.47
C THR A 115 -4.13 0.81 -6.42
N ARG A 116 -3.52 0.57 -7.58
CA ARG A 116 -2.14 0.05 -7.68
C ARG A 116 -1.18 0.95 -6.92
N ASP A 117 -0.24 0.34 -6.18
CA ASP A 117 0.79 1.02 -5.38
C ASP A 117 0.24 1.94 -4.27
N SER A 118 -1.01 1.73 -3.85
CA SER A 118 -1.64 2.52 -2.77
C SER A 118 -1.49 1.92 -1.38
N CYS A 119 -0.98 0.68 -1.27
CA CYS A 119 -0.84 -0.01 0.01
C CYS A 119 0.26 0.61 0.88
N GLY A 120 -0.01 0.70 2.18
CA GLY A 120 0.95 1.10 3.21
C GLY A 120 0.79 0.29 4.49
N VAL A 121 1.78 0.39 5.37
CA VAL A 121 1.84 -0.33 6.65
C VAL A 121 2.03 0.64 7.80
N ARG A 122 1.22 0.45 8.86
CA ARG A 122 1.46 1.02 10.18
C ARG A 122 2.00 -0.08 11.08
N CYS A 123 3.06 0.19 11.81
CA CYS A 123 3.79 -0.84 12.54
C CYS A 123 4.13 -0.42 13.97
N LYS A 124 4.24 -1.42 14.84
CA LYS A 124 4.80 -1.29 16.18
C LYS A 124 6.21 -1.85 16.19
N PHE A 125 7.20 -1.06 16.59
CA PHE A 125 8.58 -1.53 16.77
C PHE A 125 8.99 -1.40 18.24
N ILE A 126 9.59 -2.47 18.77
CA ILE A 126 9.95 -2.56 20.20
C ILE A 126 11.45 -2.84 20.30
N ILE A 127 12.10 -2.25 21.31
CA ILE A 127 13.47 -2.59 21.69
C ILE A 127 13.43 -3.82 22.60
N PHE A 128 14.12 -4.87 22.20
CA PHE A 128 14.37 -6.02 23.05
C PHE A 128 15.62 -5.78 23.89
N ASP A 129 15.43 -5.60 25.19
CA ASP A 129 16.52 -5.54 26.17
C ASP A 129 16.64 -6.92 26.83
N ARG A 130 17.81 -7.56 26.70
CA ARG A 130 18.10 -8.85 27.35
C ARG A 130 17.96 -8.79 28.87
N LYS A 131 18.09 -7.61 29.50
CA LYS A 131 17.81 -7.46 30.94
C LYS A 131 16.31 -7.60 31.31
N ARG A 132 15.41 -7.63 30.32
CA ARG A 132 13.96 -7.92 30.49
C ARG A 132 13.60 -9.38 30.21
N GLU A 133 14.56 -10.31 30.17
CA GLU A 133 14.34 -11.76 29.96
C GLU A 133 13.33 -12.40 30.92
N GLY A 134 13.03 -11.78 32.07
CA GLY A 134 12.00 -12.25 33.00
C GLY A 134 10.54 -11.94 32.61
N VAL A 135 10.26 -11.29 31.46
CA VAL A 135 8.92 -10.79 31.09
C VAL A 135 8.43 -11.28 29.72
N LEU A 136 9.15 -12.19 29.04
CA LEU A 136 8.61 -12.78 27.81
C LEU A 136 7.53 -13.83 28.16
N PRO A 137 6.30 -13.75 27.61
CA PRO A 137 5.41 -14.89 27.63
C PRO A 137 6.06 -15.99 26.79
N SER A 138 6.31 -17.13 27.42
CA SER A 138 6.68 -18.37 26.76
C SER A 138 5.61 -18.71 25.72
N ILE A 139 5.89 -18.44 24.46
CA ILE A 139 5.12 -18.98 23.34
C ILE A 139 5.65 -20.40 23.12
N THR A 140 5.20 -21.33 23.97
CA THR A 140 5.35 -22.76 23.72
C THR A 140 4.32 -23.18 22.67
N SER A 141 4.79 -23.84 21.61
CA SER A 141 3.95 -24.46 20.57
C SER A 141 3.11 -25.61 21.12
#